data_AF-A0A838FSK1-F1
#
_entry.id   AF-A0A838FSK1-F1
#
_cell.length_a   1.000
_cell.length_b   1.000
_cell.length_c   1.000
_cell.angle_alpha   90.00
_cell.angle_beta   90.00
_cell.angle_gamma   90.00
#
_symmetry.space_group_name_H-M   'P 1'
#
loop_
_entity.id
_entity.type
_entity.pdbx_description
1 polymer ?
#
loop_
_entity_poly.entity_id
_entity_poly.type
_entity_poly.pdbx_seq_one_letter_code
_entity_poly.pdbx_strand_id
1 'polypeptide(L)' 'MTLLRFDAVYHGHFKCNLRRIVDYQNLWPYVRDLDQHDGVAETVNLDHIKRHYYVTHEQINPTRLVPLGPLLDLDALP' A
#
# COMPACT_ATOMS: atom_id res chain seq x y z
N MET A 1 9.18 -6.48 0.44
CA MET A 1 7.97 -5.90 1.08
C MET A 1 7.96 -4.36 0.95
N THR A 2 7.95 -3.82 -0.26
CA THR A 2 7.89 -2.36 -0.53
C THR A 2 6.69 -2.03 -1.41
N LEU A 3 6.53 -2.76 -2.51
CA LEU A 3 5.47 -2.51 -3.51
C LEU A 3 4.05 -2.60 -2.92
N LEU A 4 3.76 -3.62 -2.11
CA LEU A 4 2.46 -3.79 -1.41
C LEU A 4 2.07 -2.60 -0.51
N ARG A 5 3.04 -1.80 -0.04
CA ARG A 5 2.80 -0.63 0.82
C ARG A 5 2.70 0.67 0.02
N PHE A 6 3.12 0.66 -1.25
CA PHE A 6 3.42 1.87 -1.98
C PHE A 6 2.17 2.73 -2.17
N ASP A 7 1.10 2.16 -2.72
CA ASP A 7 -0.11 2.91 -3.00
C ASP A 7 -0.86 3.27 -1.70
N ALA A 8 -0.87 2.36 -0.73
CA ALA A 8 -1.52 2.54 0.57
C ALA A 8 -0.85 3.62 1.44
N VAL A 9 0.47 3.80 1.31
CA VAL A 9 1.27 4.66 2.20
C VAL A 9 2.17 5.60 1.42
N TYR A 10 3.16 5.08 0.68
CA TYR A 10 4.29 5.88 0.18
C TYR A 10 3.86 6.94 -0.83
N HIS A 11 2.89 6.61 -1.68
CA HIS A 11 2.32 7.54 -2.64
C HIS A 11 1.78 8.81 -1.95
N GLY A 12 1.04 8.66 -0.86
CA GLY A 12 0.49 9.79 -0.09
C GLY A 12 1.45 10.33 0.97
N HIS A 13 1.74 9.51 1.98
CA HIS A 13 2.51 9.87 3.18
C HIS A 13 3.91 10.41 2.86
N PHE A 14 4.62 9.73 1.96
CA PHE A 14 5.98 10.11 1.56
C PHE A 14 6.02 10.95 0.29
N LYS A 15 4.87 11.29 -0.29
CA LYS A 15 4.76 12.12 -1.50
C LYS A 15 5.48 11.52 -2.71
N CYS A 16 5.61 10.19 -2.76
CA CYS A 16 6.11 9.46 -3.93
C CYS A 16 5.00 9.36 -4.99
N ASN A 17 4.48 10.51 -5.44
CA ASN A 17 3.18 10.63 -6.09
C ASN A 17 3.23 10.89 -7.60
N LEU A 18 4.34 10.57 -8.27
CA LEU A 18 4.41 10.68 -9.73
C LEU A 18 3.43 9.71 -10.42
N ARG A 19 3.34 8.47 -9.91
CA ARG A 19 2.45 7.42 -10.40
C ARG A 19 2.28 6.34 -9.33
N ARG A 20 1.09 5.74 -9.23
CA ARG A 20 0.80 4.61 -8.33
C ARG A 20 1.23 3.29 -8.95
N ILE A 21 1.48 2.26 -8.16
CA ILE A 21 1.76 0.90 -8.61
C ILE A 21 0.62 0.36 -9.47
N VAL A 22 -0.65 0.58 -9.10
CA VAL A 22 -1.82 0.17 -9.91
C VAL A 22 -1.80 0.72 -11.33
N ASP A 23 -1.12 1.85 -11.58
CA ASP A 23 -1.05 2.50 -12.90
C ASP A 23 0.11 1.98 -13.76
N TYR A 24 0.94 1.05 -13.26
CA TYR A 24 2.05 0.43 -14.00
C TYR A 24 1.65 -0.96 -14.51
N GLN A 25 1.61 -1.11 -15.84
CA GLN A 25 1.20 -2.33 -16.54
C GLN A 25 1.90 -3.61 -16.06
N ASN A 26 3.19 -3.53 -15.70
CA ASN A 26 3.97 -4.72 -15.31
C ASN A 26 4.10 -4.86 -13.78
N LEU A 27 4.03 -3.76 -13.03
CA LEU A 27 4.22 -3.82 -11.57
C LEU A 27 2.93 -4.22 -10.86
N TRP A 28 1.77 -3.78 -11.36
CA TRP A 28 0.51 -4.15 -10.71
C TRP A 28 0.22 -5.66 -10.77
N PRO A 29 0.35 -6.35 -11.92
CA PRO A 29 0.22 -7.80 -11.96
C PRO A 29 1.24 -8.51 -11.08
N TYR A 30 2.50 -8.02 -11.05
CA TYR A 30 3.54 -8.60 -10.21
C TYR A 30 3.25 -8.47 -8.72
N VAL A 31 2.66 -7.36 -8.26
CA VAL A 31 2.24 -7.20 -6.87
C VAL A 31 1.12 -8.16 -6.50
N ARG A 32 0.13 -8.34 -7.38
CA ARG A 32 -0.95 -9.32 -7.16
C ARG A 32 -0.43 -10.75 -7.12
N ASP A 33 0.46 -11.12 -8.05
CA ASP A 33 1.11 -12.43 -8.08
C ASP A 33 1.90 -12.72 -6.78
N LEU A 34 2.64 -11.71 -6.28
CA LEU A 34 3.32 -11.81 -4.99
C LEU A 34 2.37 -12.01 -3.81
N ASP A 35 1.26 -11.27 -3.78
CA ASP A 35 0.27 -11.34 -2.69
C ASP A 35 -0.45 -12.70 -2.66
N GLN A 36 -0.72 -13.24 -3.85
CA GLN A 36 -1.39 -14.52 -4.08
C GLN A 36 -0.46 -15.74 -3.92
N HIS A 37 0.84 -15.52 -3.70
CA HIS A 37 1.76 -16.61 -3.39
C HIS A 37 1.41 -17.27 -2.05
N ASP A 38 1.57 -18.59 -1.97
CA ASP A 38 1.14 -19.39 -0.81
C ASP A 38 1.63 -18.81 0.52
N GLY A 39 0.68 -18.46 1.39
CA GLY A 39 0.92 -17.90 2.73
C GLY A 39 1.31 -16.42 2.78
N VAL A 40 1.45 -15.71 1.65
CA VAL A 40 1.84 -14.30 1.66
C VAL A 40 0.71 -13.39 2.13
N ALA A 41 -0.51 -13.54 1.59
CA ALA A 41 -1.67 -12.72 1.95
C ALA A 41 -1.92 -12.68 3.48
N GLU A 42 -1.69 -13.80 4.18
CA GLU A 42 -1.84 -13.92 5.64
C GLU A 42 -0.86 -13.02 6.42
N THR A 43 0.26 -12.66 5.80
CA THR A 43 1.28 -11.78 6.39
C THR A 43 1.02 -10.29 6.13
N VAL A 44 0.04 -9.96 5.27
CA VAL A 44 -0.23 -8.60 4.82
C VAL A 44 -1.48 -8.04 5.50
N ASN A 45 -1.27 -7.19 6.50
CA ASN A 45 -2.34 -6.40 7.12
C ASN A 45 -2.20 -4.92 6.74
N LEU A 46 -2.90 -4.50 5.68
CA LEU A 46 -2.83 -3.12 5.16
C LEU A 46 -3.33 -2.08 6.17
N ASP A 47 -4.29 -2.42 7.02
CA ASP A 47 -4.81 -1.53 8.05
C ASP A 47 -3.73 -1.24 9.11
N HIS A 48 -3.09 -2.29 9.64
CA HIS A 48 -1.99 -2.16 10.59
C HIS A 48 -0.83 -1.35 9.99
N ILE A 49 -0.48 -1.63 8.73
CA ILE A 49 0.54 -0.89 7.98
C ILE A 49 0.17 0.61 7.91
N LYS A 50 -1.03 0.95 7.42
CA LYS A 50 -1.45 2.35 7.28
C LYS A 50 -1.43 3.06 8.63
N ARG A 51 -2.00 2.46 9.67
CA ARG A 51 -2.00 3.05 11.02
C ARG A 51 -0.60 3.30 11.52
N HIS A 52 0.32 2.34 11.39
CA HIS A 52 1.70 2.52 11.80
C HIS A 52 2.32 3.76 11.14
N TYR A 53 2.29 3.88 9.82
CA TYR A 53 2.93 5.01 9.13
C TYR A 53 2.26 6.36 9.40
N TYR A 54 0.93 6.44 9.33
CA TYR A 54 0.22 7.71 9.43
C TYR A 54 0.12 8.23 10.88
N VAL A 55 0.18 7.35 11.89
CA VAL A 55 0.07 7.74 13.31
C VAL A 55 1.44 8.02 13.93
N THR A 56 2.48 7.24 13.61
CA THR A 56 3.79 7.34 14.29
C THR A 56 4.70 8.44 13.75
N HIS A 57 4.56 8.81 12.47
CA HIS A 57 5.42 9.81 11.84
C HIS A 57 4.88 11.22 12.03
N GLU A 58 4.84 11.70 13.26
CA GLU A 58 4.27 13.02 13.62
C GLU A 58 4.94 14.18 12.89
N GLN A 59 6.23 14.06 12.58
CA GLN A 59 6.98 15.06 11.80
C GLN A 59 6.47 15.18 10.36
N ILE A 60 5.87 14.13 9.81
CA ILE A 60 5.34 14.09 8.44
C ILE A 60 3.82 14.32 8.44
N ASN A 61 3.10 13.73 9.39
CA ASN A 61 1.66 13.84 9.55
C ASN A 61 1.28 14.25 10.99
N PRO A 62 1.40 15.55 11.34
CA PRO A 62 1.08 16.03 12.69
C PRO A 62 -0.36 15.76 13.12
N THR A 63 -1.27 15.70 12.15
CA THR A 63 -2.71 15.46 12.40
C THR A 63 -3.03 14.01 12.75
N ARG A 64 -2.10 13.08 12.50
CA ARG A 64 -2.26 11.63 12.66
C ARG A 64 -3.48 11.04 11.93
N LEU A 65 -4.01 11.76 10.93
CA LEU A 65 -5.12 11.29 10.11
C LEU A 65 -4.66 10.12 9.24
N VAL A 66 -5.43 9.05 9.25
CA VAL A 66 -5.23 7.87 8.40
C VAL A 66 -6.19 7.97 7.22
N PRO A 67 -5.72 8.17 5.97
CA PRO A 67 -6.58 8.25 4.81
C PRO A 67 -7.38 6.96 4.59
N LEU A 68 -8.61 7.06 4.08
CA LEU A 68 -9.42 5.88 3.73
C LEU A 68 -8.88 5.14 2.50
N GLY A 69 -8.54 5.88 1.45
CA GLY A 69 -8.01 5.31 0.20
C GLY A 69 -6.52 4.92 0.26
N PRO A 70 -5.96 4.46 -0.87
CA PRO A 70 -6.69 4.03 -2.08
C PRO A 70 -7.44 2.70 -1.84
N LEU A 71 -8.46 2.44 -2.65
CA LEU A 71 -9.05 1.11 -2.77
C LEU A 71 -8.09 0.25 -3.61
N LEU A 72 -7.62 -0.85 -3.01
CA LEU A 72 -6.73 -1.81 -3.66
C LEU A 72 -7.45 -3.14 -3.74
N ASP A 73 -7.51 -3.71 -4.93
CA ASP A 73 -8.10 -5.02 -5.19
C ASP A 73 -6.96 -6.03 -5.48
N LEU A 74 -6.40 -6.59 -4.42
CA LEU A 74 -5.31 -7.56 -4.50
C LEU A 74 -5.81 -8.96 -4.90
N ASP A 75 -7.08 -9.26 -4.59
CA ASP A 75 -7.71 -10.57 -4.75
C ASP A 75 -8.45 -10.75 -6.08
N ALA A 76 -8.55 -9.71 -6.91
CA ALA A 76 -9.15 -9.80 -8.23
C ALA A 76 -8.50 -10.91 -9.08
N LEU A 77 -9.33 -11.89 -9.45
CA LEU A 77 -8.97 -12.92 -10.43
C LEU A 77 -8.48 -12.25 -11.74
N PRO A 78 -7.47 -12.83 -12.41
CA PRO A 78 -6.86 -12.26 -13.61
C PRO A 78 -7.83 -12.08 -14.78
#